data_AF-A0A5B7GT89-F1
#
_entry.id   AF-A0A5B7GT89-F1
#
_cell.length_a   1.000
_cell.length_b   1.000
_cell.length_c   1.000
_cell.angle_alpha   90.00
_cell.angle_beta   90.00
_cell.angle_gamma   90.00
#
_symmetry.space_group_name_H-M   'P 1'
#
loop_
_entity.id
_entity.type
_entity.pdbx_description
1 polymer ?
#
loop_
_entity_poly.entity_id
_entity_poly.type
_entity_poly.pdbx_seq_one_letter_code
_entity_poly.pdbx_strand_id
1 'polypeptide(L)'
;MSSPVKERAVVDIRATVEEQSDTADDLATHRLSGADTVASLHGIGKATVVKIAKNGGCPLSDIGNVQADMKSVEAQATSFTCAAYGKAAESCKSMTECRVKMWHSKTGKNGASSVKLCSLPPTTDAFIENVHRCHLQVAIWMKIYMLITVWIS
;
A
#
# COMPACT_ATOMS: atom_id res chain seq x y z
N MET A 1 -17.18 40.06 -3.00
CA MET A 1 -17.32 39.33 -4.28
C MET A 1 -17.78 37.91 -3.97
N SER A 2 -19.05 37.62 -4.23
CA SER A 2 -19.65 36.29 -4.03
C SER A 2 -19.44 35.45 -5.28
N SER A 3 -18.75 34.32 -5.14
CA SER A 3 -18.47 33.37 -6.23
C SER A 3 -19.77 32.77 -6.79
N PRO A 4 -19.92 32.58 -8.12
CA PRO A 4 -21.19 32.16 -8.73
C PRO A 4 -21.46 30.64 -8.67
N VAL A 5 -20.58 29.84 -8.06
CA VAL A 5 -20.73 28.38 -8.01
C VAL A 5 -21.23 27.98 -6.62
N LYS A 6 -22.54 27.77 -6.49
CA LYS A 6 -23.13 27.10 -5.31
C LYS A 6 -22.58 25.67 -5.25
N GLU A 7 -22.15 25.22 -4.08
CA GLU A 7 -21.61 23.87 -3.76
C GLU A 7 -20.09 23.65 -3.85
N ARG A 8 -19.25 24.68 -3.92
CA ARG A 8 -17.83 24.48 -3.60
C ARG A 8 -17.64 24.50 -2.09
N ALA A 9 -17.32 23.35 -1.51
CA ALA A 9 -16.74 23.29 -0.17
C ALA A 9 -15.40 24.04 -0.20
N VAL A 10 -15.26 25.07 0.63
CA VAL A 10 -13.97 25.68 0.90
C VAL A 10 -13.23 24.72 1.80
N VAL A 11 -12.26 24.01 1.24
CA VAL A 11 -11.38 23.13 2.02
C VAL A 11 -10.28 24.00 2.61
N ASP A 12 -10.33 24.18 3.93
CA ASP A 12 -9.21 24.78 4.65
C ASP A 12 -8.08 23.75 4.70
N ILE A 13 -7.03 24.01 3.91
CA ILE A 13 -5.87 23.14 3.80
C ILE A 13 -5.20 22.99 5.17
N ARG A 14 -5.17 24.05 5.98
CA ARG A 14 -4.53 24.03 7.30
C ARG A 14 -5.34 23.17 8.26
N ALA A 15 -6.65 23.37 8.34
CA ALA A 15 -7.51 22.55 9.18
C ALA A 15 -7.46 21.06 8.76
N THR A 16 -7.42 20.79 7.45
CA THR A 16 -7.33 19.42 6.92
C THR A 16 -6.00 18.75 7.29
N VAL A 17 -4.90 19.49 7.27
CA VAL A 17 -3.57 18.99 7.65
C VAL A 17 -3.48 18.76 9.16
N GLU A 18 -4.04 19.66 9.97
CA GLU A 18 -4.07 19.53 11.44
C GLU A 18 -4.94 18.35 11.92
N GLU A 19 -5.98 17.98 11.17
CA GLU A 19 -6.86 16.84 11.47
C GLU A 19 -6.25 15.48 11.05
N GLN A 20 -5.24 15.47 10.16
CA GLN A 20 -4.54 14.27 9.70
C GLN A 20 -3.32 13.97 10.57
N SER A 21 -3.54 13.45 11.78
CA SER A 21 -2.47 13.19 12.75
C SER A 21 -1.64 11.91 12.50
N ASP A 22 -2.02 11.05 11.56
CA ASP A 22 -1.29 9.79 11.29
C ASP A 22 -1.42 9.34 9.83
N THR A 23 -0.63 9.95 8.94
CA THR A 23 -0.69 9.71 7.49
C THR A 23 0.30 8.67 6.98
N ALA A 24 1.22 8.19 7.82
CA ALA A 24 2.32 7.32 7.37
C ALA A 24 1.79 6.01 6.77
N ASP A 25 0.89 5.35 7.49
CA ASP A 25 0.27 4.09 7.06
C ASP A 25 -0.63 4.29 5.84
N ASP A 26 -1.33 5.43 5.73
CA ASP A 26 -2.16 5.76 4.56
C ASP A 26 -1.30 6.02 3.31
N LEU A 27 -0.18 6.72 3.45
CA LEU A 27 0.79 6.95 2.37
C LEU A 27 1.47 5.64 1.94
N ALA A 28 1.84 4.80 2.89
CA ALA A 28 2.40 3.47 2.63
C ALA A 28 1.38 2.55 1.93
N THR A 29 0.14 2.53 2.41
CA THR A 29 -0.99 1.80 1.83
C THR A 29 -1.23 2.23 0.38
N HIS A 30 -1.30 3.54 0.15
CA HIS A 30 -1.48 4.12 -1.18
C HIS A 30 -0.34 3.70 -2.12
N ARG A 31 0.90 3.77 -1.64
CA ARG A 31 2.08 3.51 -2.45
C ARG A 31 2.25 2.03 -2.76
N LEU A 32 2.10 1.13 -1.78
CA LEU A 32 2.22 -0.32 -1.97
C LEU A 32 1.13 -0.92 -2.87
N SER A 33 -0.10 -0.40 -2.79
CA SER A 33 -1.23 -0.93 -3.56
C SER A 33 -1.26 -0.48 -5.03
N GLY A 34 -0.41 0.48 -5.39
CA GLY A 34 -0.33 1.06 -6.72
C GLY A 34 -0.61 2.56 -6.72
N ALA A 35 0.45 3.29 -7.05
CA ALA A 35 0.45 4.69 -7.47
C ALA A 35 1.03 4.78 -8.90
N ASP A 36 1.04 5.95 -9.54
CA ASP A 36 1.47 6.11 -10.94
C ASP A 36 2.87 5.59 -11.25
N THR A 37 3.71 5.38 -10.24
CA THR A 37 5.09 4.92 -10.38
C THR A 37 5.38 3.57 -9.70
N VAL A 38 4.36 2.83 -9.25
CA VAL A 38 4.47 1.53 -8.55
C VAL A 38 3.47 0.54 -9.13
N ALA A 39 3.88 -0.72 -9.28
CA ALA A 39 3.01 -1.78 -9.80
C ALA A 39 1.70 -1.88 -8.99
N SER A 40 0.57 -1.85 -9.69
CA SER A 40 -0.74 -2.00 -9.06
C SER A 40 -1.06 -3.47 -8.79
N LEU A 41 -1.80 -3.71 -7.72
CA LEU A 41 -2.30 -5.04 -7.38
C LEU A 41 -3.45 -5.41 -8.34
N HIS A 42 -3.13 -6.17 -9.38
CA HIS A 42 -4.08 -6.50 -10.44
C HIS A 42 -5.35 -7.17 -9.90
N GLY A 43 -6.51 -6.60 -10.25
CA GLY A 43 -7.81 -7.11 -9.83
C GLY A 43 -8.19 -6.82 -8.36
N ILE A 44 -7.39 -6.02 -7.64
CA ILE A 44 -7.66 -5.61 -6.25
C ILE A 44 -7.98 -4.11 -6.24
N GLY A 45 -9.20 -3.75 -5.82
CA GLY A 45 -9.63 -2.36 -5.74
C GLY A 45 -9.09 -1.62 -4.51
N LYS A 46 -8.92 -0.29 -4.61
CA LYS A 46 -8.41 0.56 -3.50
C LYS A 46 -9.26 0.44 -2.22
N ALA A 47 -10.58 0.30 -2.33
CA ALA A 47 -11.44 0.10 -1.17
C ALA A 47 -11.10 -1.18 -0.38
N THR A 48 -10.76 -2.27 -1.08
CA THR A 48 -10.32 -3.53 -0.45
C THR A 48 -9.02 -3.32 0.31
N VAL A 49 -8.07 -2.62 -0.31
CA VAL A 49 -6.77 -2.31 0.28
C VAL A 49 -6.94 -1.47 1.55
N VAL A 50 -7.74 -0.41 1.51
CA VAL A 50 -8.03 0.44 2.68
C VAL A 50 -8.68 -0.36 3.80
N LYS A 51 -9.60 -1.27 3.47
CA LYS A 51 -10.23 -2.15 4.47
C LYS A 51 -9.18 -3.04 5.16
N ILE A 52 -8.18 -3.50 4.43
CA ILE A 52 -7.09 -4.34 4.95
C ILE A 52 -6.12 -3.53 5.79
N ALA A 53 -5.76 -2.31 5.37
CA ALA A 53 -4.93 -1.42 6.18
C ALA A 53 -5.58 -1.14 7.54
N LYS A 54 -6.89 -0.83 7.54
CA LYS A 54 -7.62 -0.46 8.76
C LYS A 54 -7.97 -1.65 9.68
N ASN A 55 -8.30 -2.81 9.11
CA ASN A 55 -8.86 -3.93 9.87
C ASN A 55 -8.04 -5.23 9.79
N GLY A 56 -7.00 -5.27 8.96
CA GLY A 56 -6.27 -6.49 8.62
C GLY A 56 -5.14 -6.86 9.58
N GLY A 57 -4.82 -6.00 10.55
CA GLY A 57 -3.73 -6.25 11.50
C GLY A 57 -2.34 -6.25 10.86
N CYS A 58 -2.18 -5.56 9.72
CA CYS A 58 -0.91 -5.42 9.00
C CYS A 58 -0.41 -3.97 9.15
N PRO A 59 0.26 -3.61 10.27
CA PRO A 59 0.81 -2.27 10.42
C PRO A 59 1.87 -2.01 9.35
N LEU A 60 1.92 -0.77 8.86
CA LEU A 60 2.89 -0.33 7.86
C LEU A 60 3.84 0.75 8.41
N SER A 61 3.97 0.82 9.73
CA SER A 61 4.69 1.85 10.47
C SER A 61 6.18 1.96 10.10
N ASP A 62 6.77 0.88 9.59
CA ASP A 62 8.18 0.85 9.23
C ASP A 62 8.42 1.41 7.83
N ILE A 63 7.37 1.49 6.99
CA ILE A 63 7.49 1.99 5.62
C ILE A 63 7.59 3.51 5.65
N GLY A 64 8.71 4.04 5.16
CA GLY A 64 9.04 5.45 5.22
C GLY A 64 9.79 5.89 6.48
N ASN A 65 9.93 5.00 7.47
CA ASN A 65 10.78 5.22 8.63
C ASN A 65 12.24 4.89 8.27
N VAL A 66 13.07 5.91 8.04
CA VAL A 66 14.48 5.75 7.65
C VAL A 66 15.36 5.05 8.69
N GLN A 67 14.87 4.86 9.92
CA GLN A 67 15.56 4.14 10.98
C GLN A 67 15.11 2.67 11.10
N ALA A 68 14.07 2.26 10.36
CA ALA A 68 13.59 0.89 10.38
C ALA A 68 14.54 -0.06 9.66
N ASP A 69 14.66 -1.29 10.19
CA ASP A 69 15.41 -2.35 9.52
C ASP A 69 14.68 -2.80 8.25
N MET A 70 15.42 -2.96 7.15
CA MET A 70 14.83 -3.27 5.86
C MET A 70 14.10 -4.62 5.85
N LYS A 71 14.54 -5.60 6.66
CA LYS A 71 13.83 -6.88 6.76
C LYS A 71 12.46 -6.72 7.41
N SER A 72 12.34 -5.80 8.37
CA SER A 72 11.05 -5.48 8.98
C SER A 72 10.11 -4.79 7.98
N VAL A 73 10.64 -3.84 7.21
CA VAL A 73 9.91 -3.17 6.11
C VAL A 73 9.38 -4.18 5.10
N GLU A 74 10.24 -5.09 4.63
CA GLU A 74 9.88 -6.15 3.70
C GLU A 74 8.85 -7.13 4.29
N ALA A 75 8.97 -7.47 5.57
CA ALA A 75 8.03 -8.34 6.26
C ALA A 75 6.63 -7.71 6.40
N GLN A 76 6.55 -6.45 6.82
CA GLN A 76 5.28 -5.71 6.91
C GLN A 76 4.61 -5.60 5.53
N ALA A 77 5.36 -5.19 4.51
CA ALA A 77 4.86 -5.08 3.15
C ALA A 77 4.38 -6.44 2.59
N THR A 78 5.14 -7.52 2.85
CA THR A 78 4.76 -8.88 2.43
C THR A 78 3.47 -9.32 3.09
N SER A 79 3.36 -9.15 4.41
CA SER A 79 2.16 -9.50 5.18
C SER A 79 0.92 -8.77 4.63
N PHE A 80 1.03 -7.45 4.46
CA PHE A 80 -0.02 -6.61 3.91
C PHE A 80 -0.42 -7.03 2.48
N THR A 81 0.56 -7.27 1.61
CA THR A 81 0.28 -7.64 0.22
C THR A 81 -0.34 -9.04 0.13
N CYS A 82 0.11 -9.98 0.94
CA CYS A 82 -0.52 -11.30 1.05
C CYS A 82 -1.97 -11.19 1.52
N ALA A 83 -2.25 -10.33 2.50
CA ALA A 83 -3.61 -10.04 2.94
C ALA A 83 -4.46 -9.45 1.80
N ALA A 84 -3.89 -8.55 0.98
CA ALA A 84 -4.55 -7.98 -0.20
C ALA A 84 -4.95 -9.05 -1.23
N TYR A 85 -4.15 -10.10 -1.39
CA TYR A 85 -4.47 -11.27 -2.21
C TYR A 85 -5.39 -12.30 -1.53
N GLY A 86 -5.91 -12.00 -0.34
CA GLY A 86 -6.81 -12.90 0.42
C GLY A 86 -6.07 -14.04 1.12
N LYS A 87 -4.76 -13.89 1.38
CA LYS A 87 -3.88 -14.91 1.97
C LYS A 87 -3.40 -14.55 3.38
N ALA A 88 -4.13 -13.68 4.07
CA ALA A 88 -3.79 -13.23 5.43
C ALA A 88 -3.63 -14.39 6.45
N ALA A 89 -4.51 -15.40 6.37
CA ALA A 89 -4.48 -16.55 7.29
C ALA A 89 -3.39 -17.58 6.97
N GLU A 90 -2.75 -17.50 5.80
CA GLU A 90 -1.83 -18.53 5.29
C GLU A 90 -0.34 -18.22 5.58
N SER A 91 -0.05 -17.14 6.34
CA SER A 91 1.27 -16.71 6.79
C SER A 91 2.38 -16.98 5.76
N CYS A 92 2.30 -16.34 4.60
CA CYS A 92 3.31 -16.52 3.56
C CYS A 92 4.62 -15.84 3.98
N LYS A 93 5.74 -16.56 3.89
CA LYS A 93 7.08 -16.05 4.21
C LYS A 93 7.66 -15.20 3.08
N SER A 94 7.10 -15.31 1.88
CA SER A 94 7.55 -14.58 0.70
C SER A 94 6.43 -14.39 -0.32
N MET A 95 6.61 -13.44 -1.24
CA MET A 95 5.64 -13.23 -2.31
C MET A 95 5.62 -14.37 -3.33
N THR A 96 6.74 -15.05 -3.57
CA THR A 96 6.76 -16.28 -4.38
C THR A 96 5.92 -17.38 -3.76
N GLU A 97 5.96 -17.55 -2.43
CA GLU A 97 5.10 -18.53 -1.74
C GLU A 97 3.61 -18.16 -1.89
N CYS A 98 3.26 -16.88 -1.68
CA CYS A 98 1.91 -16.38 -1.93
C CYS A 98 1.48 -16.61 -3.39
N ARG A 99 2.39 -16.39 -4.34
CA ARG A 99 2.17 -16.59 -5.77
C ARG A 99 1.85 -18.05 -6.09
N VAL A 100 2.62 -18.99 -5.56
CA VAL A 100 2.41 -20.43 -5.74
C VAL A 100 1.08 -20.87 -5.12
N LYS A 101 0.76 -20.44 -3.90
CA LYS A 101 -0.53 -20.73 -3.25
C LYS A 101 -1.71 -20.18 -4.05
N MET A 102 -1.59 -18.96 -4.57
CA MET A 102 -2.60 -18.35 -5.44
C MET A 102 -2.75 -19.10 -6.76
N TRP A 103 -1.65 -19.54 -7.36
CA TRP A 103 -1.69 -20.37 -8.57
C TRP A 103 -2.41 -21.69 -8.32
N HIS A 104 -2.05 -22.44 -7.27
CA HIS A 104 -2.74 -23.68 -6.90
C HIS A 104 -4.25 -23.46 -6.68
N SER A 105 -4.62 -22.40 -5.94
CA SER A 105 -6.03 -22.08 -5.68
C SER A 105 -6.81 -21.73 -6.94
N LYS A 106 -6.18 -21.18 -7.98
CA LYS A 106 -6.84 -20.81 -9.25
C LYS A 106 -6.88 -21.97 -10.23
N THR A 107 -5.80 -22.73 -10.35
CA THR A 107 -5.73 -23.92 -11.21
C THR A 107 -6.76 -24.97 -10.78
N GLY A 108 -6.94 -25.18 -9.47
CA GLY A 108 -7.96 -26.10 -8.95
C GLY A 108 -9.42 -25.67 -9.22
N LYS A 109 -9.67 -24.38 -9.47
CA LYS A 109 -11.02 -23.82 -9.72
C LYS A 109 -11.36 -23.65 -11.20
N ASN A 110 -10.36 -23.45 -12.08
CA ASN A 110 -10.59 -22.99 -13.46
C ASN A 110 -10.63 -24.10 -14.53
N GLY A 111 -10.54 -25.39 -14.15
CA GLY A 111 -10.46 -26.48 -15.13
C GLY A 111 -9.32 -26.27 -16.13
N ALA A 112 -9.38 -26.90 -17.31
CA ALA A 112 -8.32 -26.99 -18.33
C ALA A 112 -7.75 -25.66 -18.90
N SER A 113 -8.12 -24.49 -18.36
CA SER A 113 -7.67 -23.17 -18.79
C SER A 113 -6.43 -22.72 -18.01
N SER A 114 -5.42 -22.18 -18.69
CA SER A 114 -4.24 -21.63 -18.02
C SER A 114 -4.57 -20.38 -17.18
N VAL A 115 -3.96 -20.26 -16.00
CA VAL A 115 -4.11 -19.08 -15.14
C VAL A 115 -3.39 -17.89 -15.75
N LYS A 116 -4.10 -16.77 -15.93
CA LYS A 116 -3.49 -15.51 -16.41
C LYS A 116 -2.39 -15.04 -15.46
N LEU A 117 -1.18 -14.86 -15.97
CA LEU A 117 0.00 -14.48 -15.17
C LEU A 117 -0.17 -13.13 -14.43
N CYS A 118 -0.85 -12.17 -15.04
CA CYS A 118 -1.14 -10.87 -14.41
C CYS A 118 -2.04 -10.98 -13.17
N SER A 119 -2.79 -12.07 -13.05
CA SER A 119 -3.70 -12.28 -11.92
C SER A 119 -3.02 -12.96 -10.72
N LEU A 120 -1.72 -13.22 -10.82
CA LEU A 120 -0.90 -13.80 -9.78
C LEU A 120 -0.06 -12.70 -9.10
N PRO A 121 0.21 -12.82 -7.79
CA PRO A 121 1.13 -11.92 -7.09
C PRO A 121 2.51 -11.85 -7.77
N PRO A 122 3.26 -10.74 -7.64
CA PRO A 122 4.62 -10.61 -8.18
C PRO A 122 5.57 -11.69 -7.60
N THR A 123 6.72 -11.89 -8.25
CA THR A 123 7.82 -12.65 -7.66
C THR A 123 8.41 -11.89 -6.48
N THR A 124 9.05 -12.59 -5.54
CA THR A 124 9.69 -11.97 -4.38
C THR A 124 10.67 -10.86 -4.78
N ASP A 125 11.54 -11.08 -5.76
CA ASP A 125 12.55 -10.08 -6.14
C ASP A 125 11.92 -8.80 -6.71
N ALA A 126 10.96 -8.95 -7.63
CA ALA A 126 10.23 -7.82 -8.21
C ALA A 126 9.42 -7.07 -7.15
N PHE A 127 8.89 -7.80 -6.18
CA PHE A 127 8.18 -7.22 -5.05
C PHE A 127 9.09 -6.43 -4.12
N ILE A 128 10.25 -6.98 -3.73
CA ILE A 128 11.20 -6.32 -2.82
C ILE A 128 11.70 -5.01 -3.42
N GLU A 129 12.07 -5.00 -4.70
CA GLU A 129 12.43 -3.77 -5.42
C GLU A 129 11.33 -2.70 -5.35
N ASN A 130 10.07 -3.14 -5.46
CA ASN A 130 8.93 -2.26 -5.34
C ASN A 130 8.73 -1.75 -3.90
N VAL A 131 8.97 -2.59 -2.90
CA VAL A 131 8.95 -2.21 -1.48
C VAL A 131 10.02 -1.16 -1.18
N HIS A 132 11.24 -1.31 -1.70
CA HIS A 132 12.30 -0.33 -1.52
C HIS A 132 11.94 1.03 -2.14
N ARG A 133 11.39 1.03 -3.36
CA ARG A 133 10.88 2.26 -4.00
C ARG A 133 9.73 2.87 -3.22
N CYS A 134 8.86 2.06 -2.64
CA CYS A 134 7.78 2.50 -1.77
C CYS A 134 8.33 3.18 -0.52
N HIS A 135 9.22 2.49 0.20
CA HIS A 135 9.85 2.98 1.42
C HIS A 135 10.55 4.32 1.20
N LEU A 136 11.37 4.44 0.15
CA LEU A 136 12.06 5.69 -0.18
C LEU A 136 11.07 6.82 -0.49
N GLN A 137 10.03 6.55 -1.27
CA GLN A 137 9.05 7.58 -1.63
C GLN A 137 8.28 8.09 -0.41
N VAL A 138 7.82 7.17 0.46
CA VAL A 138 7.09 7.54 1.67
C VAL A 138 7.99 8.34 2.61
N ALA A 139 9.27 7.95 2.76
CA ALA A 139 10.23 8.72 3.54
C ALA A 139 10.39 10.16 3.03
N ILE A 140 10.45 10.35 1.70
CA ILE A 140 10.52 11.68 1.07
C ILE A 140 9.25 12.48 1.39
N TRP A 141 8.06 11.89 1.24
CA TRP A 141 6.80 12.55 1.54
C TRP A 141 6.69 12.96 3.00
N MET A 142 7.06 12.07 3.92
CA MET A 142 7.06 12.36 5.37
C MET A 142 8.01 13.51 5.70
N LYS A 143 9.20 13.56 5.07
CA LYS A 143 10.14 14.66 5.24
C LYS A 143 9.55 15.99 4.73
N ILE A 144 8.91 15.99 3.56
CA ILE A 144 8.28 17.19 3.00
C ILE A 144 7.13 17.66 3.91
N TYR A 145 6.31 16.74 4.40
CA TYR A 145 5.23 17.04 5.33
C TYR A 145 5.75 17.75 6.59
N MET A 146 6.80 17.22 7.22
CA MET A 146 7.44 17.84 8.38
C MET A 146 8.01 19.24 8.08
N LEU A 147 8.58 19.45 6.89
CA LEU A 147 9.09 20.77 6.51
C LEU A 147 7.96 21.80 6.35
N ILE A 148 6.84 21.38 5.76
CA ILE A 148 5.67 22.25 5.56
C ILE A 148 5.05 22.61 6.92
N THR A 149 4.89 21.65 7.83
CA THR A 149 4.29 21.93 9.15
C THR A 149 5.14 22.89 9.98
N VAL A 150 6.48 22.74 9.96
CA VAL A 150 7.42 23.67 10.62
C VAL A 150 7.39 25.07 10.02
N TRP A 151 7.12 25.21 8.72
CA TRP A 151 7.10 26.51 8.05
C TRP A 151 5.78 27.27 8.26
N ILE A 152 4.70 26.56 8.59
CA ILE A 152 3.35 27.14 8.77
C ILE A 152 3.06 27.45 10.26
N SER A 153 3.80 26.84 11.20
CA SER A 153 3.75 27.12 12.64
C SER A 153 4.56 28.37 13.03
#